data_AF-A0A1C1YQM9-F1
#
_entry.id   AF-A0A1C1YQM9-F1
#
_cell.length_a   1.000
_cell.length_b   1.000
_cell.length_c   1.000
_cell.angle_alpha   90.00
_cell.angle_beta   90.00
_cell.angle_gamma   90.00
#
_symmetry.space_group_name_H-M   'P 1'
#
loop_
_entity.id
_entity.type
_entity.pdbx_description
1 polymer ?
#
loop_
_entity_poly.entity_id
_entity_poly.type
_entity_poly.pdbx_seq_one_letter_code
_entity_poly.pdbx_strand_id
1 'polypeptide(L)'
;MSHTASHAAPLASSAPTKTKIAAFLTAIGAIVLIGTEIWLGTAAAVWALDGVFGLGTTGDIVLLALFVPAALWATWMITKLAIAAELNPENAD
;
A
#
# COMPACT_ATOMS: atom_id res chain seq x y z
N MET A 1 44.22 -27.18 -26.66
CA MET A 1 44.19 -26.88 -25.21
C MET A 1 42.84 -26.27 -24.91
N SER A 2 41.87 -27.11 -24.54
CA SER A 2 40.47 -26.72 -24.38
C SER A 2 40.19 -26.59 -22.88
N HIS A 3 40.27 -25.37 -22.34
CA HIS A 3 39.81 -25.12 -20.98
C HIS A 3 38.30 -24.96 -21.01
N THR A 4 37.61 -25.95 -20.46
CA THR A 4 36.18 -25.96 -20.16
C THR A 4 35.84 -24.77 -19.26
N ALA A 5 34.93 -23.90 -19.73
CA ALA A 5 34.36 -22.83 -18.93
C ALA A 5 33.63 -23.44 -17.74
N SER A 6 34.09 -23.10 -16.53
CA SER A 6 33.46 -23.49 -15.27
C SER A 6 32.06 -22.88 -15.21
N HIS A 7 31.04 -23.71 -15.39
CA HIS A 7 29.65 -23.31 -15.23
C HIS A 7 29.41 -23.17 -13.72
N ALA A 8 29.43 -21.93 -13.22
CA ALA A 8 29.03 -21.65 -11.85
C ALA A 8 27.53 -22.01 -11.73
N ALA A 9 27.24 -23.05 -10.94
CA ALA A 9 25.88 -23.43 -10.60
C ALA A 9 25.15 -22.22 -9.98
N PRO A 10 23.92 -21.91 -10.39
CA PRO A 10 23.15 -20.89 -9.70
C PRO A 10 22.92 -21.40 -8.27
N LEU A 11 23.37 -20.62 -7.28
CA LEU A 11 22.94 -20.81 -5.90
C LEU A 11 21.43 -20.63 -5.91
N ALA A 12 20.69 -21.72 -5.82
CA ALA A 12 19.26 -21.69 -5.62
C ALA A 12 19.01 -20.89 -4.34
N SER A 13 18.56 -19.63 -4.50
CA SER A 13 18.13 -18.80 -3.40
C SER A 13 16.84 -19.43 -2.90
N SER A 14 16.91 -20.20 -1.81
CA SER A 14 15.70 -20.63 -1.12
C SER A 14 15.17 -19.40 -0.40
N ALA A 15 14.28 -18.64 -1.05
CA ALA A 15 13.56 -17.59 -0.36
C ALA A 15 12.82 -18.25 0.84
N PRO A 16 12.88 -17.65 2.04
CA PRO A 16 12.18 -18.20 3.18
C PRO A 16 10.68 -18.16 2.88
N THR A 17 10.06 -19.34 2.73
CA THR A 17 8.62 -19.48 2.52
C THR A 17 7.91 -18.85 3.73
N LYS A 18 7.36 -17.64 3.55
CA LYS A 18 6.59 -16.99 4.61
C LYS A 18 5.38 -17.84 4.95
N THR A 19 5.13 -18.03 6.25
CA THR A 19 3.89 -18.67 6.67
C THR A 19 2.70 -17.80 6.25
N LYS A 20 1.58 -18.43 5.88
CA LYS A 20 0.34 -17.72 5.49
C LYS A 20 -0.10 -16.69 6.53
N ILE A 21 0.22 -16.91 7.80
CA ILE A 21 -0.06 -16.00 8.91
C ILE A 21 0.85 -14.76 8.86
N ALA A 22 2.16 -14.94 8.63
CA ALA A 22 3.11 -13.83 8.53
C ALA A 22 2.82 -12.96 7.29
N ALA A 23 2.48 -13.60 6.17
CA ALA A 23 1.93 -12.99 4.96
C ALA A 23 0.71 -12.11 5.27
N PHE A 24 -0.32 -12.70 5.86
CA PHE A 24 -1.54 -11.98 6.22
C PHE A 24 -1.30 -10.79 7.18
N LEU A 25 -0.44 -10.96 8.20
CA LEU A 25 -0.07 -9.86 9.10
C LEU A 25 0.70 -8.74 8.38
N THR A 26 1.52 -9.09 7.38
CA THR A 26 2.24 -8.11 6.55
C THR A 26 1.25 -7.29 5.73
N ALA A 27 0.28 -7.93 5.08
CA ALA A 27 -0.77 -7.25 4.34
C ALA A 27 -1.60 -6.32 5.25
N ILE A 28 -2.01 -6.78 6.43
CA ILE A 28 -2.73 -5.92 7.39
C ILE A 28 -1.87 -4.71 7.78
N GLY A 29 -0.60 -4.92 8.11
CA GLY A 29 0.32 -3.86 8.48
C GLY A 29 0.45 -2.80 7.36
N ALA A 30 0.61 -3.25 6.12
CA ALA A 30 0.68 -2.35 4.96
C ALA A 30 -0.62 -1.56 4.75
N ILE A 31 -1.78 -2.21 4.87
CA ILE A 31 -3.08 -1.55 4.75
C ILE A 31 -3.25 -0.48 5.83
N VAL A 32 -2.93 -0.81 7.08
CA VAL A 32 -3.07 0.14 8.20
C VAL A 32 -2.11 1.30 8.05
N LEU A 33 -0.84 1.06 7.70
CA LEU A 33 0.15 2.10 7.53
C LEU A 33 -0.26 3.08 6.42
N ILE A 34 -0.49 2.56 5.21
CA ILE A 34 -0.78 3.40 4.04
C ILE A 34 -2.17 4.02 4.17
N GLY A 35 -3.15 3.28 4.70
CA GLY A 35 -4.49 3.79 4.96
C GLY A 35 -4.46 4.96 5.95
N THR A 36 -3.68 4.84 7.03
CA THR A 36 -3.50 5.95 7.99
C THR A 36 -2.92 7.18 7.31
N GLU A 37 -1.92 7.02 6.46
CA GLU A 37 -1.28 8.14 5.76
C GLU A 37 -2.24 8.84 4.79
N ILE A 38 -3.12 8.09 4.11
CA ILE A 38 -4.19 8.66 3.28
C ILE A 38 -5.15 9.50 4.12
N TRP A 39 -5.61 8.97 5.25
CA TRP A 39 -6.57 9.69 6.09
C TRP A 39 -5.93 10.92 6.76
N LEU A 40 -4.67 10.83 7.19
CA LEU A 40 -3.92 11.98 7.69
C LEU A 40 -3.72 13.04 6.61
N GLY A 41 -3.36 12.64 5.39
CA GLY A 41 -3.23 13.56 4.26
C GLY A 41 -4.56 14.23 3.90
N THR A 42 -5.65 13.47 3.93
CA THR A 42 -7.02 13.97 3.70
C THR A 42 -7.41 15.01 4.76
N ALA A 43 -7.20 14.68 6.04
CA ALA A 43 -7.50 15.60 7.13
C ALA A 43 -6.63 16.86 7.07
N ALA A 44 -5.34 16.72 6.77
CA ALA A 44 -4.43 17.85 6.60
C ALA A 44 -4.82 18.73 5.42
N ALA A 45 -5.25 18.15 4.30
CA ALA A 45 -5.70 18.90 3.13
C ALA A 45 -6.97 19.70 3.42
N VAL A 46 -7.97 19.07 4.05
CA VAL A 46 -9.22 19.76 4.43
C VAL A 46 -8.92 20.89 5.42
N TRP A 47 -8.11 20.61 6.46
CA TRP A 47 -7.73 21.61 7.45
C TRP A 47 -6.96 22.79 6.84
N ALA A 48 -6.00 22.52 5.96
CA ALA A 48 -5.22 23.57 5.31
C ALA A 48 -6.08 24.40 4.34
N LEU A 49 -6.96 23.76 3.57
CA LEU A 49 -7.82 24.47 2.62
C LEU A 49 -8.87 25.32 3.33
N ASP A 50 -9.55 24.79 4.34
CA ASP A 50 -10.48 25.61 5.12
C ASP A 50 -9.75 26.73 5.88
N GLY A 51 -8.61 26.44 6.50
CA GLY A 51 -7.82 27.45 7.21
C GLY A 51 -7.31 28.59 6.33
N VAL A 52 -7.00 28.33 5.06
CA VAL A 52 -6.53 29.35 4.10
C VAL A 52 -7.67 30.16 3.50
N PHE A 53 -8.77 29.50 3.13
CA PHE A 53 -9.86 30.14 2.40
C PHE A 53 -11.02 30.61 3.28
N GLY A 54 -11.07 30.20 4.55
CA GLY A 54 -12.11 30.59 5.51
C GLY A 54 -13.50 30.16 5.02
N LEU A 55 -13.63 28.93 4.54
CA LEU A 55 -14.79 28.51 3.78
C LEU A 55 -16.02 28.27 4.66
N GLY A 56 -15.79 28.01 5.95
CA GLY A 56 -16.83 27.71 6.91
C GLY A 56 -17.59 26.43 6.54
N THR A 57 -18.73 26.20 7.21
CA THR A 57 -19.41 24.90 7.17
C THR A 57 -19.82 24.44 5.77
N THR A 58 -20.16 25.36 4.86
CA THR A 58 -20.53 24.97 3.49
C THR A 58 -19.33 24.47 2.70
N GLY A 59 -18.18 25.15 2.79
CA GLY A 59 -16.99 24.67 2.10
C GLY A 59 -16.37 23.45 2.76
N ASP A 60 -16.48 23.28 4.07
CA ASP A 60 -16.10 22.03 4.75
C ASP A 60 -16.85 20.84 4.16
N ILE A 61 -18.16 20.97 3.95
CA ILE A 61 -18.98 19.92 3.34
C ILE A 61 -18.50 19.63 1.91
N VAL A 62 -18.21 20.66 1.11
CA VAL A 62 -17.73 20.48 -0.27
C VAL A 62 -16.35 19.82 -0.31
N LEU A 63 -15.43 20.26 0.56
CA LEU A 63 -14.10 19.67 0.69
C LEU A 63 -14.18 18.22 1.12
N LEU A 64 -14.97 17.90 2.14
CA LEU A 64 -15.20 16.52 2.57
C LEU A 64 -15.82 15.68 1.45
N ALA A 65 -16.81 16.21 0.73
CA ALA A 65 -17.43 15.53 -0.40
C ALA A 65 -16.45 15.25 -1.56
N LEU A 66 -15.37 16.02 -1.68
CA LEU A 66 -14.33 15.80 -2.69
C LEU A 66 -13.24 14.84 -2.21
N PHE A 67 -12.72 15.06 -1.01
CA PHE A 67 -11.56 14.35 -0.48
C PHE A 67 -11.92 12.98 0.14
N VAL A 68 -13.07 12.85 0.82
CA VAL A 68 -13.44 11.60 1.50
C VAL A 68 -13.71 10.46 0.50
N PRO A 69 -14.46 10.64 -0.61
CA PRO A 69 -14.62 9.57 -1.58
C PRO A 69 -13.31 9.14 -2.22
N ALA A 70 -12.39 10.08 -2.47
CA ALA A 70 -11.07 9.77 -3.00
C ALA A 70 -10.24 8.95 -1.99
N ALA A 71 -10.25 9.33 -0.72
CA ALA A 71 -9.58 8.61 0.36
C ALA A 71 -10.13 7.18 0.54
N LEU A 72 -11.46 7.03 0.49
CA LEU A 72 -12.12 5.72 0.55
C LEU A 72 -11.72 4.84 -0.63
N TRP A 73 -11.73 5.39 -1.85
CA TRP A 73 -11.33 4.66 -3.04
C TRP A 73 -9.85 4.24 -2.99
N ALA A 74 -8.95 5.14 -2.57
CA ALA A 74 -7.53 4.84 -2.44
C ALA A 74 -7.28 3.74 -1.41
N THR A 75 -7.93 3.83 -0.25
CA THR A 75 -7.86 2.80 0.81
C THR A 75 -8.33 1.45 0.29
N TRP A 76 -9.45 1.42 -0.44
CA TRP A 76 -9.97 0.20 -1.06
C TRP A 76 -8.99 -0.42 -2.06
N MET A 77 -8.37 0.39 -2.91
CA MET A 77 -7.37 -0.10 -3.87
C MET A 77 -6.14 -0.68 -3.17
N ILE A 78 -5.66 -0.07 -2.09
CA ILE A 78 -4.55 -0.62 -1.31
C ILE A 78 -4.91 -1.96 -0.68
N THR A 79 -6.12 -2.09 -0.13
CA THR A 79 -6.59 -3.39 0.38
C THR A 79 -6.56 -4.46 -0.70
N LYS A 80 -7.03 -4.15 -1.90
CA LYS A 80 -6.97 -5.09 -3.03
C LYS A 80 -5.54 -5.48 -3.40
N LEU A 81 -4.64 -4.51 -3.47
CA LEU A 81 -3.24 -4.75 -3.84
C LEU A 81 -2.50 -5.56 -2.77
N ALA A 82 -2.72 -5.25 -1.50
CA ALA A 82 -2.13 -5.97 -0.38
C ALA A 82 -2.62 -7.42 -0.32
N ILE A 83 -3.91 -7.67 -0.53
CA ILE A 83 -4.45 -9.04 -0.59
C ILE A 83 -3.93 -9.79 -1.82
N ALA A 84 -3.89 -9.14 -2.98
CA ALA A 84 -3.37 -9.76 -4.20
C ALA A 84 -1.88 -10.15 -4.06
N ALA A 85 -1.07 -9.32 -3.39
CA ALA A 85 0.34 -9.61 -3.13
C ALA A 85 0.56 -10.87 -2.28
N GLU A 86 -0.35 -11.18 -1.35
CA GLU A 86 -0.28 -12.39 -0.51
C GLU A 86 -0.91 -13.62 -1.16
N LEU A 87 -1.79 -13.44 -2.15
CA LEU A 87 -2.45 -14.54 -2.89
C LEU A 87 -1.70 -14.94 -4.17
N ASN A 88 -0.69 -14.20 -4.59
CA ASN A 88 0.02 -14.47 -5.84
C ASN A 88 1.03 -15.62 -5.65
N PRO A 89 0.86 -16.77 -6.33
CA PRO A 89 1.75 -17.93 -6.17
C PRO A 89 3.20 -17.65 -6.57
N GLU A 90 3.44 -16.67 -7.44
CA GLU A 90 4.76 -16.29 -7.95
C GLU A 90 5.58 -15.46 -6.95
N ASN A 91 4.97 -15.02 -5.84
CA ASN A 91 5.63 -14.31 -4.75
C ASN A 91 5.99 -15.27 -3.58
N ALA A 92 5.75 -16.57 -3.76
CA ALA A 92 6.03 -17.62 -2.79
C ALA A 92 7.32 -18.43 -3.09
N ASP A 93 7.98 -18.13 -4.21
CA ASP A 93 9.29 -18.65 -4.64
C ASP A 93 10.44 -17.73 -4.21
#